data_AF-W7PUM6-F1
#
_entry.id   AF-W7PUM6-F1
#
_cell.length_a   1.000
_cell.length_b   1.000
_cell.length_c   1.000
_cell.angle_alpha   90.00
_cell.angle_beta   90.00
_cell.angle_gamma   90.00
#
_symmetry.space_group_name_H-M   'P 1'
#
loop_
_entity.id
_entity.type
_entity.pdbx_description
1 polymer ?
#
loop_
_entity_poly.entity_id
_entity_poly.type
_entity_poly.pdbx_seq_one_letter_code
_entity_poly.pdbx_strand_id
1 'polypeptide(L)'
;MFYLANRLVQGLIVILAALTLAFLMMFVIGDPALMYVGPDASAEVLEAYRRSLGFDQPLIVQYYHFMTSAVQLDFGVSYRHRVDVIPIIGERLIRSAELALPAMLLAALVSIPVGVISAVHRNSWIDYVARFVALIGQAAPNFWVGIMAILFFSSFLGILPHQDAPTQARRSGHRHATF
;
A
#
# COMPACT_ATOMS: atom_id res chain seq x y z
N MET A 1 -24.76 -2.33 -22.98
CA MET A 1 -23.60 -3.13 -23.44
C MET A 1 -22.34 -2.27 -23.65
N PHE A 2 -22.42 -1.11 -24.31
CA PHE A 2 -21.26 -0.23 -24.56
C PHE A 2 -20.53 0.26 -23.29
N TYR A 3 -21.26 0.61 -22.22
CA TYR A 3 -20.64 1.07 -20.96
C TYR A 3 -19.78 0.00 -20.28
N LEU A 4 -20.26 -1.25 -20.23
CA LEU A 4 -19.52 -2.34 -19.59
C LEU A 4 -18.26 -2.68 -20.39
N ALA A 5 -18.35 -2.71 -21.72
CA ALA A 5 -17.20 -2.91 -22.60
C ALA A 5 -16.15 -1.80 -22.41
N ASN A 6 -16.57 -0.53 -22.38
CA ASN A 6 -15.66 0.60 -22.17
C ASN A 6 -14.96 0.53 -20.81
N ARG A 7 -15.67 0.13 -19.75
CA ARG A 7 -15.08 -0.07 -18.41
C ARG A 7 -14.08 -1.22 -18.38
N LEU A 8 -14.36 -2.34 -19.07
CA LEU A 8 -13.43 -3.46 -19.15
C LEU A 8 -12.16 -3.09 -19.91
N VAL A 9 -12.28 -2.36 -21.02
CA VAL A 9 -11.12 -1.88 -21.79
C VAL A 9 -10.27 -0.91 -20.95
N GLN A 10 -10.91 0.04 -20.26
CA GLN A 10 -10.21 0.94 -19.34
C GLN A 10 -9.50 0.17 -18.22
N GLY A 11 -10.17 -0.81 -17.61
CA GLY A 11 -9.58 -1.66 -16.58
C GLY A 11 -8.37 -2.44 -17.09
N LEU A 12 -8.46 -3.03 -18.29
CA LEU A 12 -7.36 -3.72 -18.93
C LEU A 12 -6.17 -2.79 -19.19
N ILE A 13 -6.42 -1.59 -19.72
CA ILE A 13 -5.37 -0.58 -19.95
C ILE A 13 -4.69 -0.20 -18.63
N VAL A 14 -5.46 0.01 -17.56
CA VAL A 14 -4.92 0.33 -16.22
C VAL A 14 -4.07 -0.82 -15.68
N ILE A 15 -4.52 -2.07 -15.79
CA ILE A 15 -3.76 -3.24 -15.35
C ILE A 15 -2.45 -3.36 -16.14
N LEU A 16 -2.51 -3.24 -17.47
CA LEU A 16 -1.32 -3.29 -18.31
C LEU A 16 -0.33 -2.16 -17.97
N ALA A 17 -0.83 -0.94 -17.78
CA ALA A 17 -0.01 0.20 -17.37
C ALA A 17 0.63 -0.03 -15.99
N ALA A 18 -0.13 -0.57 -15.03
CA ALA A 18 0.36 -0.87 -13.68
C ALA A 18 1.43 -1.97 -13.70
N LEU A 19 1.23 -3.04 -14.47
CA LEU A 19 2.21 -4.11 -14.63
C LEU A 19 3.48 -3.61 -15.33
N THR A 20 3.32 -2.81 -16.39
CA THR A 20 4.45 -2.17 -17.08
C THR A 20 5.24 -1.28 -16.12
N LEU A 21 4.54 -0.45 -15.33
CA LEU A 21 5.18 0.41 -14.36
C LEU A 21 5.89 -0.38 -13.26
N ALA A 22 5.29 -1.47 -12.78
CA ALA A 22 5.91 -2.36 -11.79
C ALA A 22 7.20 -3.00 -12.34
N PHE A 23 7.18 -3.47 -13.59
CA PHE A 23 8.36 -3.99 -14.27
C PHE A 23 9.44 -2.92 -14.42
N LEU A 24 9.09 -1.71 -14.87
CA LEU A 24 10.07 -0.63 -15.02
C LEU A 24 10.64 -0.19 -13.66
N MET A 25 9.80 -0.11 -12.63
CA MET A 25 10.23 0.26 -11.27
C MET A 25 11.27 -0.69 -10.71
N MET A 26 11.22 -1.98 -11.07
CA MET A 26 12.23 -2.96 -10.67
C MET A 26 13.66 -2.52 -11.05
N PHE A 27 13.83 -1.87 -12.21
CA PHE A 27 15.12 -1.37 -12.68
C PHE A 27 15.44 0.07 -12.22
N VAL A 28 14.41 0.86 -11.88
CA VAL A 28 14.60 2.23 -11.35
C VAL A 28 15.18 2.22 -9.95
N ILE A 29 14.80 1.24 -9.12
CA ILE A 29 15.29 1.15 -7.72
C ILE A 29 16.75 0.65 -7.70
N GLY A 30 17.21 -0.08 -8.73
CA GLY A 30 18.59 -0.54 -8.90
C GLY A 30 18.69 -1.85 -9.69
N ASP A 31 19.87 -2.46 -9.74
CA ASP A 31 20.05 -3.79 -10.34
C ASP A 31 19.36 -4.86 -9.46
N PRO A 32 18.33 -5.56 -9.97
CA PRO A 32 17.61 -6.56 -9.18
C PRO A 32 18.47 -7.75 -8.77
N ALA A 33 19.49 -8.11 -9.57
CA ALA A 33 20.45 -9.15 -9.20
C ALA A 33 21.26 -8.68 -7.99
N LEU A 34 21.76 -7.45 -8.01
CA LEU A 34 22.53 -6.88 -6.91
C LEU A 34 21.71 -6.77 -5.63
N MET A 35 20.42 -6.44 -5.73
CA MET A 35 19.51 -6.46 -4.57
C MET A 35 19.33 -7.85 -3.98
N TYR A 36 19.42 -8.88 -4.81
CA TYR A 36 19.26 -10.26 -4.37
C TYR A 36 20.53 -10.78 -3.66
N VAL A 37 21.71 -10.61 -4.26
CA VAL A 37 23.00 -11.10 -3.71
C VAL A 37 23.63 -10.17 -2.68
N GLY A 38 23.26 -8.89 -2.67
CA GLY A 38 23.82 -7.88 -1.77
C GLY A 38 25.02 -7.14 -2.37
N PRO A 39 25.37 -5.96 -1.81
CA PRO A 39 26.40 -5.08 -2.36
C PRO A 39 27.83 -5.63 -2.24
N ASP A 40 28.08 -6.55 -1.31
CA ASP A 40 29.40 -7.14 -1.05
C ASP A 40 29.68 -8.41 -1.88
N ALA A 41 28.76 -8.82 -2.76
CA ALA A 41 28.91 -10.01 -3.58
C ALA A 41 30.04 -9.85 -4.63
N SER A 42 30.81 -10.93 -4.86
CA SER A 42 31.82 -10.91 -5.93
C SER A 42 31.17 -10.74 -7.30
N ALA A 43 31.91 -10.15 -8.25
CA ALA A 43 31.42 -9.93 -9.61
C ALA A 43 30.98 -11.24 -10.29
N GLU A 44 31.68 -12.35 -10.01
CA GLU A 44 31.37 -13.67 -10.55
C GLU A 44 30.02 -14.20 -10.02
N VAL A 45 29.73 -14.00 -8.73
CA VAL A 45 28.45 -14.40 -8.12
C VAL A 45 27.32 -13.54 -8.67
N LEU A 46 27.54 -12.23 -8.82
CA LEU A 46 26.55 -11.32 -9.41
C LEU A 46 26.20 -11.71 -10.85
N GLU A 47 27.19 -11.98 -11.69
CA GLU A 47 26.97 -12.40 -13.07
C GLU A 47 26.27 -13.76 -13.18
N ALA A 48 26.64 -14.72 -12.33
CA ALA A 48 25.98 -16.02 -12.28
C ALA A 48 24.49 -15.85 -11.95
N TYR A 49 24.15 -14.98 -11.00
CA TYR A 49 22.77 -14.69 -10.64
C TYR A 49 22.01 -13.90 -11.71
N ARG A 50 22.66 -12.97 -12.43
CA ARG A 50 22.03 -12.28 -13.57
C ARG A 50 21.60 -13.28 -14.64
N ARG A 51 22.46 -14.26 -14.97
CA ARG A 51 22.13 -15.32 -15.95
C ARG A 51 21.04 -16.25 -15.44
N SER A 52 21.09 -16.68 -14.18
CA SER A 52 20.07 -17.58 -13.63
C SER A 52 18.68 -16.94 -13.54
N LEU A 53 18.62 -15.61 -13.36
CA LEU A 53 17.38 -14.85 -13.27
C LEU A 53 16.93 -14.25 -14.61
N GLY A 54 17.72 -14.42 -15.68
CA GLY A 54 17.42 -13.90 -17.01
C GLY A 54 17.60 -12.39 -17.17
N PHE A 55 18.29 -11.73 -16.23
CA PHE A 55 18.58 -10.29 -16.29
C PHE A 55 19.68 -9.92 -17.30
N ASP A 56 20.35 -10.92 -17.87
CA ASP A 56 21.29 -10.77 -18.99
C ASP A 56 20.59 -10.68 -20.36
N GLN A 57 19.30 -11.01 -20.44
CA GLN A 57 18.53 -11.00 -21.68
C GLN A 57 18.12 -9.56 -22.08
N PRO A 58 17.80 -9.31 -23.36
CA PRO A 58 17.25 -8.01 -23.77
C PRO A 58 15.97 -7.65 -22.98
N LEU A 59 15.81 -6.38 -22.62
CA LEU A 59 14.71 -5.91 -21.76
C LEU A 59 13.32 -6.30 -22.30
N ILE A 60 13.15 -6.31 -23.63
CA ILE A 60 11.90 -6.71 -24.29
C ILE A 60 11.56 -8.19 -24.03
N VAL A 61 12.57 -9.07 -23.99
CA VAL A 61 12.39 -10.50 -23.71
C VAL A 61 12.00 -10.69 -22.24
N GLN A 62 12.69 -9.98 -21.33
CA GLN A 62 12.34 -10.00 -19.90
C GLN A 62 10.90 -9.51 -19.66
N TYR A 63 10.51 -8.42 -20.34
CA TYR A 63 9.15 -7.88 -20.24
C TYR A 63 8.11 -8.86 -20.79
N TYR A 64 8.39 -9.51 -21.92
CA TYR A 64 7.50 -10.54 -22.47
C TYR A 64 7.31 -11.69 -21.50
N HIS A 65 8.40 -12.24 -20.93
CA HIS A 65 8.32 -13.29 -19.92
C HIS A 65 7.50 -12.85 -18.70
N PHE A 66 7.79 -11.66 -18.16
CA PHE A 66 7.04 -11.08 -17.05
C PHE A 66 5.54 -10.96 -17.35
N MET A 67 5.16 -10.47 -18.53
CA MET A 67 3.75 -10.36 -18.95
C MET A 67 3.09 -11.73 -19.08
N THR A 68 3.77 -12.71 -19.69
CA THR A 68 3.22 -14.05 -19.87
C THR A 68 2.99 -14.75 -18.52
N SER A 69 3.93 -14.65 -17.59
CA SER A 69 3.79 -15.20 -16.23
C SER A 69 2.69 -14.47 -15.45
N ALA A 70 2.62 -13.14 -15.53
CA ALA A 70 1.59 -12.36 -14.85
C ALA A 70 0.15 -12.74 -15.28
N VAL A 71 -0.06 -13.04 -16.57
CA VAL A 71 -1.36 -13.54 -17.08
C VAL A 71 -1.69 -14.92 -16.51
N GLN A 72 -0.68 -15.75 -16.21
CA GLN A 72 -0.84 -17.04 -15.54
C GLN A 72 -0.91 -16.91 -14.00
N LEU A 73 -0.95 -15.67 -13.49
CA LEU A 73 -0.90 -15.35 -12.06
C LEU A 73 0.39 -15.82 -11.37
N ASP A 74 1.45 -16.05 -12.15
CA ASP A 74 2.79 -16.31 -11.64
C ASP A 74 3.59 -15.00 -11.63
N PHE A 75 3.80 -14.47 -10.42
CA PHE A 75 4.62 -13.27 -10.20
C PHE A 75 6.03 -13.63 -9.72
N GLY A 76 6.36 -14.92 -9.65
CA GLY A 76 7.65 -15.43 -9.20
C GLY A 76 7.94 -15.13 -7.73
N VAL A 77 9.23 -14.95 -7.44
CA VAL A 77 9.77 -14.75 -6.09
C VAL A 77 10.13 -13.28 -5.86
N SER A 78 9.88 -12.80 -4.64
CA SER A 78 10.33 -11.49 -4.22
C SER A 78 11.84 -11.50 -4.04
N TYR A 79 12.56 -10.69 -4.82
CA TYR A 79 14.02 -10.58 -4.69
C TYR A 79 14.46 -10.00 -3.33
N ARG A 80 13.60 -9.21 -2.69
CA ARG A 80 13.85 -8.63 -1.36
C ARG A 80 13.57 -9.61 -0.22
N HIS A 81 12.42 -10.29 -0.26
CA HIS A 81 11.96 -11.16 0.83
C HIS A 81 12.34 -12.63 0.64
N ARG A 82 12.81 -13.01 -0.56
CA ARG A 82 13.17 -14.38 -0.95
C ARG A 82 12.07 -15.42 -0.74
N VAL A 83 10.82 -14.98 -0.92
CA VAL A 83 9.60 -15.82 -0.84
C VAL A 83 8.70 -15.49 -2.02
N ASP A 84 7.75 -16.37 -2.32
CA ASP A 84 6.79 -16.17 -3.40
C ASP A 84 6.01 -14.86 -3.26
N VAL A 85 5.74 -14.20 -4.38
CA VAL A 85 5.07 -12.89 -4.41
C VAL A 85 3.57 -13.03 -4.09
N ILE A 86 2.91 -14.11 -4.50
CA ILE A 86 1.47 -14.31 -4.31
C ILE A 86 1.05 -14.26 -2.83
N PRO A 87 1.70 -14.98 -1.90
CA PRO A 87 1.41 -14.85 -0.47
C PRO A 87 1.57 -13.42 0.07
N ILE A 88 2.60 -12.69 -0.39
CA ILE A 88 2.82 -11.29 0.02
C ILE A 88 1.67 -10.40 -0.44
N ILE A 89 1.21 -10.56 -1.68
CA ILE A 89 0.06 -9.81 -2.22
C ILE A 89 -1.19 -10.15 -1.41
N GLY A 90 -1.43 -11.44 -1.13
CA GLY A 90 -2.56 -11.90 -0.33
C GLY A 90 -2.60 -11.29 1.06
N GLU A 91 -1.48 -11.31 1.78
CA GLU A 91 -1.36 -10.68 3.09
C GLU A 91 -1.67 -9.17 3.02
N ARG A 92 -1.07 -8.45 2.07
CA ARG A 92 -1.28 -7.01 1.89
C ARG A 92 -2.72 -6.66 1.53
N LEU A 93 -3.38 -7.50 0.74
CA LEU A 93 -4.79 -7.33 0.39
C LEU A 93 -5.66 -7.47 1.64
N ILE A 94 -5.43 -8.51 2.45
CA ILE A 94 -6.16 -8.72 3.70
C ILE A 94 -5.94 -7.54 4.66
N ARG A 95 -4.68 -7.11 4.85
CA ARG A 95 -4.36 -5.93 5.69
C ARG A 95 -5.05 -4.65 5.21
N SER A 96 -5.13 -4.45 3.90
CA SER A 96 -5.82 -3.29 3.33
C SER A 96 -7.33 -3.39 3.56
N ALA A 97 -7.91 -4.59 3.45
CA ALA A 97 -9.33 -4.83 3.71
C ALA A 97 -9.68 -4.66 5.20
N GLU A 98 -8.80 -5.10 6.11
CA GLU A 98 -8.93 -4.91 7.56
C GLU A 98 -9.09 -3.44 7.94
N LEU A 99 -8.47 -2.52 7.18
CA LEU A 99 -8.59 -1.08 7.40
C LEU A 99 -9.74 -0.47 6.61
N ALA A 100 -9.87 -0.83 5.32
CA ALA A 100 -10.84 -0.21 4.43
C ALA A 100 -12.28 -0.56 4.79
N LEU A 101 -12.57 -1.83 5.10
CA LEU A 101 -13.94 -2.27 5.36
C LEU A 101 -14.54 -1.61 6.61
N PRO A 102 -13.88 -1.59 7.78
CA PRO A 102 -14.40 -0.90 8.95
C PRO A 102 -14.51 0.62 8.74
N ALA A 103 -13.53 1.23 8.05
CA ALA A 103 -13.57 2.65 7.75
C ALA A 103 -14.76 3.01 6.85
N MET A 104 -15.01 2.22 5.80
CA MET A 104 -16.16 2.39 4.91
C MET A 104 -17.48 2.18 5.65
N LEU A 105 -17.56 1.17 6.53
CA LEU A 105 -18.76 0.91 7.32
C LEU A 105 -19.06 2.08 8.26
N LEU A 106 -18.06 2.54 9.03
CA LEU A 106 -18.21 3.70 9.92
C LEU A 106 -18.57 4.96 9.13
N ALA A 107 -17.90 5.20 8.00
CA ALA A 107 -18.21 6.32 7.12
C ALA A 107 -19.66 6.26 6.64
N ALA A 108 -20.14 5.10 6.18
CA ALA A 108 -21.53 4.95 5.74
C ALA A 108 -22.52 5.15 6.90
N LEU A 109 -22.25 4.56 8.06
CA LEU A 109 -23.10 4.65 9.25
C LEU A 109 -23.23 6.08 9.79
N VAL A 110 -22.22 6.94 9.60
CA VAL A 110 -22.28 8.34 10.04
C VAL A 110 -22.75 9.26 8.91
N SER A 111 -22.15 9.16 7.72
CA SER A 111 -22.41 10.09 6.62
C SER A 111 -23.81 9.95 6.04
N ILE A 112 -24.38 8.74 5.97
CA ILE A 112 -25.73 8.55 5.41
C ILE A 112 -26.78 9.19 6.33
N PRO A 113 -26.84 8.92 7.64
CA PRO A 113 -27.79 9.60 8.53
C PRO A 113 -27.60 11.11 8.58
N VAL A 114 -26.36 11.59 8.67
CA VAL A 114 -26.08 13.03 8.66
C VAL A 114 -26.57 13.67 7.36
N GLY A 115 -26.32 13.03 6.21
CA GLY A 115 -26.80 13.47 4.91
C GLY A 115 -28.32 13.50 4.81
N VAL A 116 -29.00 12.46 5.31
CA VAL A 116 -30.47 12.39 5.36
C VAL A 116 -31.04 13.47 6.27
N ILE A 117 -30.50 13.66 7.48
CA ILE A 117 -30.95 14.70 8.43
C ILE A 117 -30.77 16.10 7.82
N SER A 118 -29.63 16.35 7.17
CA SER A 118 -29.33 17.61 6.47
C SER A 118 -30.32 17.87 5.33
N ALA A 119 -30.69 16.83 4.58
CA ALA A 119 -31.63 16.93 3.48
C ALA A 119 -33.07 17.17 3.95
N VAL A 120 -33.50 16.51 5.02
CA VAL A 120 -34.84 16.70 5.61
C VAL A 120 -34.97 18.08 6.24
N HIS A 121 -33.93 18.58 6.92
CA HIS A 121 -33.93 19.91 7.55
C HIS A 121 -33.25 20.97 6.67
N ARG A 122 -33.52 20.95 5.37
CA ARG A 122 -32.88 21.86 4.40
C ARG A 122 -33.02 23.33 4.81
N ASN A 123 -31.94 24.10 4.65
CA ASN A 123 -31.85 25.52 5.02
C ASN A 123 -32.01 25.81 6.52
N SER A 124 -31.98 24.79 7.38
CA SER A 124 -31.90 24.97 8.83
C SER A 124 -30.44 25.08 9.29
N TRP A 125 -30.24 25.49 10.55
CA TRP A 125 -28.91 25.52 11.18
C TRP A 125 -28.22 24.14 11.17
N ILE A 126 -28.97 23.04 11.23
CA ILE A 126 -28.42 21.67 11.18
C ILE A 126 -27.81 21.39 9.81
N ASP A 127 -28.50 21.79 8.74
CA ASP A 127 -28.01 21.65 7.36
C ASP A 127 -26.77 22.52 7.12
N TYR A 128 -26.76 23.76 7.64
CA TYR A 128 -25.57 24.63 7.56
C TYR A 128 -24.36 24.03 8.30
N VAL A 129 -24.54 23.52 9.51
CA VAL A 129 -23.46 22.89 10.29
C VAL A 129 -22.93 21.63 9.60
N ALA A 130 -23.83 20.74 9.14
CA ALA A 130 -23.44 19.51 8.45
C ALA A 130 -22.63 19.79 7.17
N ARG A 131 -23.09 20.75 6.34
CA ARG A 131 -22.36 21.17 5.14
C ARG A 131 -21.03 21.82 5.45
N PHE A 132 -20.97 22.66 6.48
CA PHE A 132 -19.73 23.30 6.90
C PHE A 132 -18.68 22.26 7.33
N VAL A 133 -19.06 21.28 8.14
CA VAL A 133 -18.17 20.18 8.55
C VAL A 133 -17.73 19.36 7.34
N ALA A 134 -18.64 19.03 6.42
CA ALA A 134 -18.30 18.30 5.20
C ALA A 134 -17.31 19.08 4.30
N LEU A 135 -17.49 20.39 4.16
CA LEU A 135 -16.59 21.25 3.39
C LEU A 135 -15.20 21.32 4.01
N ILE A 136 -15.09 21.47 5.33
CA ILE A 136 -13.78 21.44 6.01
C ILE A 136 -13.10 20.09 5.81
N GLY A 137 -13.84 19.00 6.00
CA GLY A 137 -13.32 17.65 5.82
C GLY A 137 -12.81 17.39 4.39
N GLN A 138 -13.50 17.93 3.38
CA GLN A 138 -13.09 17.81 1.98
C GLN A 138 -11.93 18.75 1.59
N ALA A 139 -11.84 19.93 2.21
CA ALA A 139 -10.80 20.91 1.92
C ALA A 139 -9.45 20.54 2.55
N ALA A 140 -9.47 19.83 3.67
CA ALA A 140 -8.26 19.42 4.36
C ALA A 140 -7.54 18.27 3.63
N PRO A 141 -6.19 18.29 3.55
CA PRO A 141 -5.45 17.16 3.01
C PRO A 141 -5.65 15.89 3.86
N ASN A 142 -5.94 14.76 3.21
CA ASN A 142 -6.22 13.49 3.91
C ASN A 142 -5.14 13.09 4.92
N PHE A 143 -3.85 13.27 4.58
CA PHE A 143 -2.75 12.96 5.48
C PHE A 143 -2.76 13.83 6.74
N TRP A 144 -3.11 15.12 6.61
CA TRP A 144 -3.16 16.05 7.72
C TRP A 144 -4.31 15.69 8.67
N VAL A 145 -5.49 15.40 8.12
CA VAL A 145 -6.65 14.94 8.91
C VAL A 145 -6.30 13.67 9.68
N GLY A 146 -5.63 12.72 9.04
CA GLY A 146 -5.17 11.49 9.69
C GLY A 146 -4.23 11.76 10.87
N ILE A 147 -3.21 12.62 10.69
CA ILE A 147 -2.28 12.98 11.76
C ILE A 147 -2.99 13.71 12.90
N MET A 148 -3.87 14.68 12.59
CA MET A 148 -4.63 15.40 13.61
C MET A 148 -5.56 14.47 14.39
N ALA A 149 -6.21 13.51 13.73
CA ALA A 149 -7.02 12.51 14.40
C ALA A 149 -6.18 11.64 15.34
N ILE A 150 -5.00 11.18 14.92
CA ILE A 150 -4.08 10.42 15.77
C ILE A 150 -3.71 11.24 17.02
N LEU A 151 -3.31 12.51 16.86
CA LEU A 151 -2.96 13.38 17.98
C LEU A 151 -4.14 13.62 18.92
N PHE A 152 -5.34 13.85 18.38
CA PHE A 152 -6.54 14.07 19.17
C PHE A 152 -6.91 12.84 20.00
N PHE A 153 -7.01 11.66 19.38
CA PHE A 153 -7.39 10.44 20.08
C PHE A 153 -6.30 9.89 21.00
N SER A 154 -5.03 10.11 20.67
CA SER A 154 -3.91 9.62 21.46
C SER A 154 -3.50 10.58 22.58
N SER A 155 -3.26 11.85 22.26
CA SER A 155 -2.71 12.82 23.22
C SER A 155 -3.79 13.53 24.04
N PHE A 156 -4.95 13.83 23.46
CA PHE A 156 -6.01 14.53 24.18
C PHE A 156 -6.95 13.56 24.91
N LEU A 157 -7.41 12.50 24.23
CA LEU A 157 -8.33 11.52 24.83
C LEU A 157 -7.60 10.36 25.55
N GLY A 158 -6.35 10.05 25.21
CA GLY A 158 -5.60 8.94 25.80
C GLY A 158 -6.16 7.54 25.47
N ILE A 159 -7.06 7.43 24.50
CA ILE A 159 -7.77 6.16 24.18
C ILE A 159 -6.90 5.24 23.32
N LEU A 160 -6.05 5.81 22.46
CA LEU A 160 -5.21 5.06 21.53
C LEU A 160 -3.72 5.27 21.85
N PRO A 161 -2.91 4.19 21.84
CA PRO A 161 -1.47 4.34 22.00
C PRO A 161 -0.91 5.17 20.84
N HIS A 162 -0.08 6.17 21.15
CA HIS A 162 0.84 6.74 20.18
C HIS A 162 1.93 5.69 19.92
N GLN A 163 2.74 5.85 18.87
CA GLN A 163 3.72 4.85 18.41
C GLN A 163 4.83 4.46 19.41
N ASP A 164 4.66 4.73 20.70
CA ASP A 164 5.51 4.34 21.82
C ASP A 164 4.87 3.20 22.65
N ALA A 165 4.58 2.06 22.01
CA ALA A 165 4.46 0.81 22.76
C ALA A 165 5.90 0.25 22.97
N PRO A 166 6.37 0.08 24.22
CA PRO A 166 7.79 -0.01 24.53
C PRO A 166 8.42 -1.31 24.00
N THR A 167 9.19 -1.21 22.92
CA THR A 167 10.26 -2.18 22.61
C THR A 167 11.51 -1.97 23.48
N GLN A 168 11.48 -1.02 24.42
CA GLN A 168 12.58 -0.74 25.36
C GLN A 168 12.70 -1.75 26.50
N ALA A 169 11.68 -2.58 26.77
CA ALA A 169 11.74 -3.58 27.84
C ALA A 169 12.70 -4.76 27.56
N ARG A 170 13.25 -4.89 26.35
CA ARG A 170 14.18 -5.97 25.98
C ARG A 170 15.66 -5.58 25.97
N ARG A 171 16.00 -4.31 26.21
CA ARG A 171 17.39 -3.80 26.10
C ARG A 171 18.08 -3.47 27.43
N SER A 172 17.39 -3.58 28.57
CA SER A 172 17.99 -3.32 29.90
C SER A 172 18.59 -4.56 30.58
N GLY A 173 18.45 -5.77 30.02
CA GLY A 173 18.91 -7.00 30.65
C GLY A 173 20.34 -7.47 30.35
N HIS A 174 21.12 -6.75 29.53
CA HIS A 174 22.43 -7.23 29.03
C HIS A 174 23.58 -6.21 29.13
N ARG A 175 23.54 -5.33 30.14
CA ARG A 175 24.71 -4.48 30.46
C ARG A 175 25.23 -4.72 31.86
N HIS A 176 25.49 -5.97 32.24
CA HIS A 176 26.37 -6.30 33.37
C HIS A 176 27.03 -7.68 33.15
N ALA A 177 28.15 -7.68 32.43
CA ALA A 177 29.28 -8.62 32.51
C ALA A 177 30.42 -7.98 31.69
N THR A 178 31.20 -7.06 32.28
CA THR A 178 32.57 -7.28 32.82
C THR A 178 33.59 -7.73 31.79
N PHE A 179 34.61 -6.87 31.63
CA PHE A 179 36.01 -7.06 31.22
C PHE A 179 36.40 -8.25 30.35
#